data_AF-A0A2D5GHQ0-F1
#
_entry.id   AF-A0A2D5GHQ0-F1
#
_cell.length_a   1.000
_cell.length_b   1.000
_cell.length_c   1.000
_cell.angle_alpha   90.00
_cell.angle_beta   90.00
_cell.angle_gamma   90.00
#
_symmetry.space_group_name_H-M   'P 1'
#
loop_
_entity.id
_entity.type
_entity.pdbx_description
1 polymer ?
#
loop_
_entity_poly.entity_id
_entity_poly.type
_entity_poly.pdbx_seq_one_letter_code
_entity_poly.pdbx_strand_id
1 'polypeptide(L)'
;MNILVTPPEMHFDKGFGISAWRFRDAAKVLIDSGNSKDLLSPIGYLQRHALELYLKSLIYILHKKYNIPFWGDFSLDNPAIFANGKWRPMSNTHNLDDLYSYFKSIYDSNFENLPKTTDWALSDTFGKQIKLISGYDPKSTYFRYPKAASASQDQKKSTIQSMDIESALKDAKSGVRKPIKCAVMLDANDNVVQTYDLVPGVLEDVRIALSEAMDYINNLHCAFLGELTKWS
;
A
#
# COMPACT_ATOMS: atom_id res chain seq x y z
N MET A 1 -26.95 0.57 -3.44
CA MET A 1 -26.59 2.00 -3.25
C MET A 1 -26.66 2.43 -1.78
N ASN A 2 -26.88 1.49 -0.86
CA ASN A 2 -27.04 1.77 0.57
C ASN A 2 -25.74 2.30 1.18
N ILE A 3 -24.60 1.88 0.67
CA ILE A 3 -23.27 2.27 1.16
C ILE A 3 -22.97 3.78 1.10
N LEU A 4 -23.73 4.55 0.29
CA LEU A 4 -23.54 6.01 0.19
C LEU A 4 -24.40 6.80 1.18
N VAL A 5 -25.45 6.18 1.72
CA VAL A 5 -26.50 6.86 2.51
C VAL A 5 -26.74 6.22 3.87
N THR A 6 -26.01 5.15 4.19
CA THR A 6 -26.05 4.48 5.50
C THR A 6 -24.73 4.64 6.23
N PRO A 7 -24.74 4.60 7.58
CA PRO A 7 -23.51 4.58 8.36
C PRO A 7 -22.59 3.40 8.00
N PRO A 8 -21.26 3.57 8.00
CA PRO A 8 -20.29 2.55 7.57
C PRO A 8 -20.48 1.18 8.24
N GLU A 9 -20.83 1.15 9.51
CA GLU A 9 -21.06 -0.08 10.29
C GLU A 9 -22.25 -0.92 9.83
N MET A 10 -23.17 -0.33 9.05
CA MET A 10 -24.31 -1.01 8.45
C MET A 10 -24.00 -1.59 7.06
N HIS A 11 -22.89 -1.18 6.43
CA HIS A 11 -22.52 -1.66 5.10
C HIS A 11 -22.22 -3.16 5.16
N PHE A 12 -22.38 -3.86 4.04
CA PHE A 12 -22.16 -5.30 4.02
C PHE A 12 -20.80 -5.70 4.56
N ASP A 13 -19.77 -4.89 4.31
CA ASP A 13 -18.37 -5.06 4.70
C ASP A 13 -17.95 -4.26 5.96
N LYS A 14 -18.92 -3.79 6.76
CA LYS A 14 -18.68 -2.96 7.96
C LYS A 14 -17.93 -1.65 7.68
N GLY A 15 -17.96 -1.17 6.43
CA GLY A 15 -17.44 0.15 6.09
C GLY A 15 -15.96 0.17 5.76
N PHE A 16 -15.30 -1.00 5.66
CA PHE A 16 -13.91 -1.08 5.22
C PHE A 16 -13.72 -0.46 3.84
N GLY A 17 -14.59 -0.80 2.87
CA GLY A 17 -14.52 -0.36 1.49
C GLY A 17 -14.76 1.14 1.32
N ILE A 18 -15.80 1.70 1.96
CA ILE A 18 -16.04 3.15 1.89
C ILE A 18 -14.90 3.94 2.53
N SER A 19 -14.26 3.39 3.57
CA SER A 19 -13.10 4.01 4.21
C SER A 19 -11.89 3.96 3.28
N ALA A 20 -11.64 2.81 2.64
CA ALA A 20 -10.60 2.64 1.63
C ALA A 20 -10.76 3.63 0.46
N TRP A 21 -12.00 3.81 -0.03
CA TRP A 21 -12.33 4.79 -1.05
C TRP A 21 -11.94 6.21 -0.61
N ARG A 22 -12.31 6.63 0.60
CA ARG A 22 -11.94 7.96 1.10
C ARG A 22 -10.43 8.19 1.16
N PHE A 23 -9.66 7.19 1.59
CA PHE A 23 -8.19 7.28 1.62
C PHE A 23 -7.60 7.35 0.20
N ARG A 24 -8.14 6.57 -0.75
CA ARG A 24 -7.76 6.64 -2.15
C ARG A 24 -8.02 8.04 -2.73
N ASP A 25 -9.20 8.60 -2.52
CA ASP A 25 -9.56 9.90 -3.07
C ASP A 25 -8.73 11.03 -2.44
N ALA A 26 -8.43 10.93 -1.15
CA ALA A 26 -7.48 11.84 -0.51
C ALA A 26 -6.08 11.76 -1.15
N ALA A 27 -5.59 10.55 -1.44
CA ALA A 27 -4.31 10.38 -2.13
C ALA A 27 -4.35 11.01 -3.53
N LYS A 28 -5.44 10.81 -4.27
CA LYS A 28 -5.64 11.38 -5.61
C LYS A 28 -5.59 12.91 -5.59
N VAL A 29 -6.27 13.55 -4.63
CA VAL A 29 -6.21 15.02 -4.47
C VAL A 29 -4.77 15.51 -4.26
N LEU A 30 -3.98 14.79 -3.45
CA LEU A 30 -2.57 15.16 -3.24
C LEU A 30 -1.72 14.95 -4.49
N ILE A 31 -1.96 13.88 -5.25
CA ILE A 31 -1.28 13.61 -6.53
C ILE A 31 -1.58 14.74 -7.54
N ASP A 32 -2.85 15.13 -7.65
CA ASP A 32 -3.34 16.12 -8.61
C ASP A 32 -2.96 17.57 -8.22
N SER A 33 -2.53 17.80 -6.97
CA SER A 33 -2.14 19.12 -6.47
C SER A 33 -0.85 19.71 -7.08
N GLY A 34 -0.12 18.94 -7.89
CA GLY A 34 1.16 19.36 -8.48
C GLY A 34 2.37 19.29 -7.55
N ASN A 35 2.17 19.12 -6.24
CA ASN A 35 3.22 18.97 -5.21
C ASN A 35 3.54 17.50 -4.86
N SER A 36 3.20 16.56 -5.75
CA SER A 36 3.29 15.12 -5.47
C SER A 36 4.69 14.62 -5.10
N LYS A 37 5.74 15.33 -5.53
CA LYS A 37 7.14 15.02 -5.21
C LYS A 37 7.53 15.29 -3.75
N ASP A 38 6.89 16.28 -3.11
CA ASP A 38 7.15 16.61 -1.70
C ASP A 38 6.22 15.83 -0.76
N LEU A 39 5.16 15.24 -1.32
CA LEU A 39 4.12 14.53 -0.59
C LEU A 39 4.19 13.00 -0.75
N LEU A 40 5.35 12.46 -1.15
CA LEU A 40 5.55 11.03 -1.40
C LEU A 40 5.17 10.15 -0.20
N SER A 41 5.59 10.55 1.00
CA SER A 41 5.29 9.80 2.22
C SER A 41 3.79 9.84 2.56
N PRO A 42 3.14 11.01 2.64
CA PRO A 42 1.68 11.09 2.79
C PRO A 42 0.89 10.31 1.73
N ILE A 43 1.20 10.48 0.45
CA ILE A 43 0.52 9.78 -0.65
C ILE A 43 0.70 8.26 -0.52
N GLY A 44 1.93 7.81 -0.29
CA GLY A 44 2.24 6.40 -0.12
C GLY A 44 1.51 5.78 1.07
N TYR A 45 1.42 6.49 2.20
CA TYR A 45 0.65 6.06 3.35
C TYR A 45 -0.84 5.91 3.03
N LEU A 46 -1.46 6.93 2.42
CA LEU A 46 -2.88 6.92 2.09
C LEU A 46 -3.22 5.77 1.13
N GLN A 47 -2.42 5.60 0.05
CA GLN A 47 -2.64 4.51 -0.90
C GLN A 47 -2.43 3.15 -0.24
N ARG A 48 -1.33 2.95 0.50
CA ARG A 48 -1.05 1.68 1.18
C ARG A 48 -2.12 1.32 2.20
N HIS A 49 -2.65 2.31 2.94
CA HIS A 49 -3.72 2.07 3.90
C HIS A 49 -5.06 1.77 3.21
N ALA A 50 -5.36 2.43 2.10
CA ALA A 50 -6.52 2.07 1.27
C ALA A 50 -6.43 0.61 0.75
N LEU A 51 -5.26 0.16 0.28
CA LEU A 51 -5.06 -1.25 -0.12
C LEU A 51 -5.36 -2.22 1.03
N GLU A 52 -4.87 -1.91 2.25
CA GLU A 52 -5.15 -2.73 3.44
C GLU A 52 -6.66 -2.84 3.69
N LEU A 53 -7.38 -1.72 3.67
CA LEU A 53 -8.81 -1.67 3.95
C LEU A 53 -9.63 -2.37 2.86
N TYR A 54 -9.26 -2.22 1.59
CA TYR A 54 -9.90 -2.97 0.51
C TYR A 54 -9.69 -4.48 0.65
N LEU A 55 -8.47 -4.95 0.96
CA LEU A 55 -8.23 -6.39 1.20
C LEU A 55 -9.07 -6.91 2.37
N LYS A 56 -9.13 -6.15 3.48
CA LYS A 56 -9.99 -6.49 4.63
C LYS A 56 -11.47 -6.54 4.25
N SER A 57 -11.93 -5.61 3.42
CA SER A 57 -13.29 -5.60 2.88
C SER A 57 -13.57 -6.85 2.05
N LEU A 58 -12.70 -7.19 1.09
CA LEU A 58 -12.85 -8.37 0.23
C LEU A 58 -12.91 -9.66 1.05
N ILE A 59 -12.02 -9.81 2.05
CA ILE A 59 -12.03 -10.93 2.99
C ILE A 59 -13.37 -11.02 3.72
N TYR A 60 -13.81 -9.90 4.31
CA TYR A 60 -15.06 -9.86 5.06
C TYR A 60 -16.26 -10.22 4.18
N ILE A 61 -16.33 -9.68 2.95
CA ILE A 61 -17.40 -9.96 2.00
C ILE A 61 -17.48 -11.46 1.73
N LEU A 62 -16.36 -12.13 1.45
CA LEU A 62 -16.35 -13.58 1.18
C LEU A 62 -16.81 -14.39 2.38
N HIS A 63 -16.31 -14.08 3.59
CA HIS A 63 -16.74 -14.76 4.81
C HIS A 63 -18.24 -14.66 5.01
N LYS A 64 -18.79 -13.45 4.92
CA LYS A 64 -20.22 -13.20 5.14
C LYS A 64 -21.09 -13.76 4.03
N LYS A 65 -20.67 -13.65 2.76
CA LYS A 65 -21.46 -14.08 1.60
C LYS A 65 -21.57 -15.61 1.53
N TYR A 66 -20.47 -16.30 1.79
CA TYR A 66 -20.37 -17.75 1.61
C TYR A 66 -20.37 -18.52 2.95
N ASN A 67 -20.63 -17.84 4.06
CA ASN A 67 -20.62 -18.42 5.41
C ASN A 67 -19.33 -19.19 5.71
N ILE A 68 -18.18 -18.65 5.29
CA ILE A 68 -16.88 -19.29 5.52
C ILE A 68 -16.58 -19.17 7.02
N PRO A 69 -16.38 -20.29 7.73
CA PRO A 69 -16.17 -20.25 9.18
C PRO A 69 -14.80 -19.68 9.53
N PHE A 70 -14.74 -18.97 10.65
CA PHE A 70 -13.50 -18.70 11.37
C PHE A 70 -13.25 -19.83 12.39
N TRP A 71 -12.03 -19.95 12.88
CA TRP A 71 -11.71 -20.91 13.95
C TRP A 71 -11.59 -20.23 15.32
N GLY A 72 -11.82 -21.00 16.39
CA GLY A 72 -11.74 -20.50 17.76
C GLY A 72 -12.85 -19.48 18.06
N ASP A 73 -12.51 -18.41 18.76
CA ASP A 73 -13.45 -17.36 19.20
C ASP A 73 -13.67 -16.24 18.15
N PHE A 74 -13.19 -16.44 16.92
CA PHE A 74 -13.35 -15.46 15.85
C PHE A 74 -14.72 -15.58 15.18
N SER A 75 -15.25 -14.45 14.71
CA SER A 75 -16.59 -14.35 14.13
C SER A 75 -16.65 -13.19 13.13
N LEU A 76 -17.81 -12.92 12.53
CA LEU A 76 -17.98 -11.69 11.73
C LEU A 76 -17.88 -10.41 12.58
N ASP A 77 -18.17 -10.47 13.89
CA ASP A 77 -18.01 -9.32 14.79
C ASP A 77 -16.57 -9.12 15.25
N ASN A 78 -15.76 -10.19 15.23
CA ASN A 78 -14.33 -10.17 15.47
C ASN A 78 -13.60 -10.99 14.39
N PRO A 79 -13.51 -10.45 13.15
CA PRO A 79 -12.98 -11.19 12.03
C PRO A 79 -11.48 -11.42 12.17
N ALA A 80 -11.01 -12.53 11.63
CA ALA A 80 -9.61 -12.94 11.66
C ALA A 80 -9.14 -13.44 10.30
N ILE A 81 -7.82 -13.48 10.14
CA ILE A 81 -7.17 -14.12 9.01
C ILE A 81 -6.29 -15.26 9.49
N PHE A 82 -6.11 -16.27 8.64
CA PHE A 82 -5.14 -17.33 8.87
C PHE A 82 -3.84 -16.98 8.15
N ALA A 83 -2.79 -16.65 8.91
CA ALA A 83 -1.50 -16.25 8.37
C ALA A 83 -0.36 -16.81 9.22
N ASN A 84 0.65 -17.37 8.54
CA ASN A 84 1.83 -17.98 9.18
C ASN A 84 1.43 -19.06 10.21
N GLY A 85 0.53 -19.96 9.81
CA GLY A 85 0.10 -21.12 10.62
C GLY A 85 -0.81 -20.80 11.82
N LYS A 86 -1.28 -19.56 11.97
CA LYS A 86 -2.17 -19.19 13.08
C LYS A 86 -3.24 -18.17 12.68
N TRP A 87 -4.38 -18.24 13.36
CA TRP A 87 -5.42 -17.23 13.27
C TRP A 87 -5.01 -15.97 14.01
N ARG A 88 -5.26 -14.81 13.40
CA ARG A 88 -4.93 -13.49 13.96
C ARG A 88 -6.08 -12.52 13.74
N PRO A 89 -6.38 -11.63 14.69
CA PRO A 89 -7.38 -10.60 14.48
C PRO A 89 -7.07 -9.79 13.22
N MET A 90 -8.07 -9.63 12.35
CA MET A 90 -7.93 -8.86 11.12
C MET A 90 -7.68 -7.38 11.43
N SER A 91 -8.23 -6.87 12.53
CA SER A 91 -8.00 -5.51 13.03
C SER A 91 -6.51 -5.21 13.23
N ASN A 92 -5.75 -6.15 13.80
CA ASN A 92 -4.33 -6.00 14.12
C ASN A 92 -3.38 -6.50 13.01
N THR A 93 -3.93 -6.95 11.88
CA THR A 93 -3.12 -7.41 10.76
C THR A 93 -3.00 -6.31 9.72
N HIS A 94 -1.76 -5.82 9.55
CA HIS A 94 -1.44 -4.73 8.62
C HIS A 94 -0.60 -5.19 7.43
N ASN A 95 0.01 -6.36 7.50
CA ASN A 95 0.87 -6.85 6.43
C ASN A 95 0.00 -7.18 5.19
N LEU A 96 0.27 -6.50 4.07
CA LEU A 96 -0.54 -6.65 2.86
C LEU A 96 -0.37 -8.03 2.22
N ASP A 97 0.81 -8.63 2.35
CA ASP A 97 1.10 -9.97 1.80
C ASP A 97 0.34 -11.05 2.58
N ASP A 98 0.29 -10.95 3.92
CA ASP A 98 -0.54 -11.81 4.77
C ASP A 98 -2.04 -11.69 4.41
N LEU A 99 -2.53 -10.45 4.26
CA LEU A 99 -3.93 -10.18 3.89
C LEU A 99 -4.27 -10.72 2.50
N TYR A 100 -3.45 -10.41 1.50
CA TYR A 100 -3.67 -10.86 0.13
C TYR A 100 -3.56 -12.37 -0.01
N SER A 101 -2.57 -13.01 0.64
CA SER A 101 -2.44 -14.47 0.63
C SER A 101 -3.66 -15.15 1.24
N TYR A 102 -4.18 -14.62 2.36
CA TYR A 102 -5.39 -15.14 2.96
C TYR A 102 -6.62 -14.92 2.07
N PHE A 103 -6.81 -13.70 1.56
CA PHE A 103 -7.85 -13.37 0.58
C PHE A 103 -7.82 -14.34 -0.59
N LYS A 104 -6.66 -14.54 -1.22
CA LYS A 104 -6.52 -15.41 -2.39
C LYS A 104 -6.86 -16.86 -2.04
N SER A 105 -6.44 -17.34 -0.87
CA SER A 105 -6.77 -18.71 -0.44
C SER A 105 -8.28 -18.95 -0.31
N ILE A 106 -9.00 -18.03 0.34
CA ILE A 106 -10.46 -18.17 0.47
C ILE A 106 -11.18 -17.89 -0.85
N TYR A 107 -10.63 -17.01 -1.68
CA TYR A 107 -11.13 -16.69 -3.01
C TYR A 107 -11.06 -17.90 -3.94
N ASP A 108 -9.87 -18.49 -4.11
CA ASP A 108 -9.64 -19.64 -4.97
C ASP A 108 -10.53 -20.83 -4.53
N SER A 109 -10.65 -21.04 -3.22
CA SER A 109 -11.48 -22.11 -2.64
C SER A 109 -12.99 -21.93 -2.89
N ASN A 110 -13.42 -20.71 -3.23
CA ASN A 110 -14.83 -20.37 -3.48
C ASN A 110 -15.07 -19.88 -4.91
N PHE A 111 -14.07 -19.98 -5.80
CA PHE A 111 -14.12 -19.39 -7.14
C PHE A 111 -15.33 -19.89 -7.94
N GLU A 112 -15.66 -21.17 -7.84
CA GLU A 112 -16.80 -21.75 -8.54
C GLU A 112 -18.16 -21.23 -8.07
N ASN A 113 -18.23 -20.68 -6.85
CA ASN A 113 -19.45 -20.10 -6.28
C ASN A 113 -19.64 -18.63 -6.68
N LEU A 114 -18.71 -18.03 -7.42
CA LEU A 114 -18.82 -16.65 -7.90
C LEU A 114 -19.83 -16.55 -9.06
N PRO A 115 -20.59 -15.43 -9.17
CA PRO A 115 -21.53 -15.21 -10.26
C PRO A 115 -20.86 -15.28 -11.64
N LYS A 116 -21.41 -16.06 -12.57
CA LYS A 116 -20.81 -16.23 -13.91
C LYS A 116 -20.99 -15.00 -14.85
N THR A 117 -21.65 -13.96 -14.38
CA THR A 117 -21.88 -12.68 -15.08
C THR A 117 -20.66 -11.77 -15.14
N THR A 118 -19.62 -12.05 -14.35
CA THR A 118 -18.41 -11.24 -14.26
C THR A 118 -17.19 -12.11 -14.55
N ASP A 119 -16.18 -11.55 -15.22
CA ASP A 119 -14.86 -12.17 -15.33
C ASP A 119 -14.10 -11.96 -14.02
N TRP A 120 -13.83 -13.07 -13.34
CA TRP A 120 -13.19 -13.14 -12.04
C TRP A 120 -11.69 -13.47 -12.14
N ALA A 121 -11.10 -13.47 -13.33
CA ALA A 121 -9.65 -13.70 -13.45
C ALA A 121 -8.86 -12.64 -12.67
N LEU A 122 -8.08 -13.09 -11.67
CA LEU A 122 -7.18 -12.20 -10.94
C LEU A 122 -5.90 -11.95 -11.74
N SER A 123 -5.42 -10.71 -11.74
CA SER A 123 -4.17 -10.34 -12.39
C SER A 123 -2.96 -10.82 -11.59
N ASP A 124 -2.07 -11.58 -12.22
CA ASP A 124 -0.79 -11.97 -11.62
C ASP A 124 0.08 -10.77 -11.24
N THR A 125 -0.06 -9.66 -11.97
CA THR A 125 0.66 -8.40 -11.69
C THR A 125 0.26 -7.84 -10.32
N PHE A 126 -1.02 -7.95 -9.96
CA PHE A 126 -1.52 -7.41 -8.71
C PHE A 126 -0.87 -8.09 -7.49
N GLY A 127 -0.75 -9.42 -7.50
CA GLY A 127 -0.05 -10.15 -6.44
C GLY A 127 1.43 -9.74 -6.29
N LYS A 128 2.12 -9.50 -7.41
CA LYS A 128 3.51 -9.02 -7.41
C LYS A 128 3.63 -7.61 -6.83
N GLN A 129 2.71 -6.71 -7.19
CA GLN A 129 2.65 -5.35 -6.65
C GLN A 129 2.40 -5.36 -5.14
N ILE A 130 1.44 -6.16 -4.65
CA ILE A 130 1.17 -6.30 -3.22
C ILE A 130 2.42 -6.77 -2.48
N LYS A 131 3.12 -7.78 -3.00
CA LYS A 131 4.35 -8.29 -2.38
C LYS A 131 5.45 -7.24 -2.33
N LEU A 132 5.63 -6.46 -3.41
CA LEU A 132 6.60 -5.36 -3.44
C LEU A 132 6.28 -4.31 -2.38
N ILE A 133 5.04 -3.81 -2.34
CA ILE A 133 4.58 -2.79 -1.39
C ILE A 133 4.71 -3.29 0.05
N SER A 134 4.30 -4.54 0.31
CA SER A 134 4.42 -5.17 1.63
C SER A 134 5.88 -5.31 2.06
N GLY A 135 6.81 -5.59 1.14
CA GLY A 135 8.25 -5.65 1.41
C GLY A 135 8.84 -4.30 1.83
N TYR A 136 8.35 -3.20 1.25
CA TYR A 136 8.72 -1.84 1.66
C TYR A 136 8.10 -1.47 3.01
N ASP A 137 6.81 -1.75 3.22
CA ASP A 137 6.06 -1.32 4.40
C ASP A 137 5.22 -2.41 5.09
N PRO A 138 5.87 -3.43 5.69
CA PRO A 138 5.17 -4.59 6.26
C PRO A 138 4.36 -4.24 7.52
N LYS A 139 4.70 -3.14 8.19
CA LYS A 139 4.11 -2.70 9.48
C LYS A 139 3.32 -1.40 9.38
N SER A 140 3.10 -0.88 8.17
CA SER A 140 2.50 0.44 7.95
C SER A 140 3.31 1.61 8.51
N THR A 141 4.59 1.46 8.83
CA THR A 141 5.41 2.49 9.48
C THR A 141 6.30 3.24 8.51
N TYR A 142 6.61 2.66 7.36
CA TYR A 142 7.59 3.18 6.40
C TYR A 142 7.20 4.58 5.93
N PHE A 143 5.98 4.76 5.46
CA PHE A 143 5.51 6.05 4.93
C PHE A 143 5.10 7.08 6.00
N ARG A 144 5.06 6.68 7.28
CA ARG A 144 4.63 7.57 8.38
C ARG A 144 5.76 8.19 9.16
N TYR A 145 6.88 7.47 9.32
CA TYR A 145 7.95 7.87 10.21
C TYR A 145 9.26 8.13 9.46
N PRO A 146 9.98 9.22 9.78
CA PRO A 146 11.31 9.49 9.25
C PRO A 146 12.31 8.38 9.61
N LYS A 147 12.17 7.82 10.81
CA LYS A 147 12.87 6.62 11.26
C LYS A 147 11.88 5.46 11.34
N ALA A 148 11.97 4.51 10.41
CA ALA A 148 11.27 3.24 10.47
C ALA A 148 12.16 2.18 11.14
N ALA A 149 11.88 0.91 10.88
CA ALA A 149 12.49 -0.21 11.59
C ALA A 149 13.98 -0.41 11.28
N SER A 150 14.52 0.17 10.19
CA SER A 150 15.95 0.05 9.87
C SER A 150 16.52 1.29 9.16
N ALA A 151 17.74 1.67 9.54
CA ALA A 151 18.45 2.82 8.97
C ALA A 151 18.65 2.70 7.46
N SER A 152 18.87 1.48 6.95
CA SER A 152 18.98 1.20 5.50
C SER A 152 17.68 1.54 4.76
N GLN A 153 16.52 1.18 5.33
CA GLN A 153 15.22 1.47 4.73
C GLN A 153 14.88 2.96 4.78
N ASP A 154 15.29 3.66 5.84
CA ASP A 154 15.07 5.10 5.98
C ASP A 154 15.93 5.90 5.01
N GLN A 155 17.19 5.49 4.82
CA GLN A 155 18.05 6.08 3.80
C GLN A 155 17.40 5.99 2.42
N LYS A 156 16.77 4.86 2.08
CA LYS A 156 16.06 4.68 0.79
C LYS A 156 14.83 5.57 0.60
N LYS A 157 14.30 6.26 1.62
CA LYS A 157 13.18 7.21 1.47
C LYS A 157 13.63 8.60 1.05
N SER A 158 14.86 8.95 1.46
CA SER A 158 15.34 10.31 1.34
C SER A 158 15.78 10.58 -0.10
N THR A 159 15.27 11.66 -0.68
CA THR A 159 15.86 12.23 -1.90
C THR A 159 17.24 12.83 -1.62
N ILE A 160 17.59 13.06 -0.36
CA ILE A 160 18.89 13.54 0.08
C ILE A 160 19.74 12.34 0.52
N GLN A 161 20.79 12.03 -0.24
CA GLN A 161 21.67 10.88 -0.01
C GLN A 161 23.09 11.35 0.30
N SER A 162 23.78 10.70 1.24
CA SER A 162 25.21 10.95 1.42
C SER A 162 25.98 10.61 0.14
N MET A 163 26.95 11.46 -0.19
CA MET A 163 27.73 11.38 -1.42
C MET A 163 29.20 11.64 -1.11
N ASP A 164 30.11 10.94 -1.79
CA ASP A 164 31.50 11.36 -1.89
C ASP A 164 31.63 12.41 -3.00
N ILE A 165 31.93 13.65 -2.61
CA ILE A 165 31.97 14.79 -3.52
C ILE A 165 33.13 14.71 -4.52
N GLU A 166 34.27 14.12 -4.14
CA GLU A 166 35.42 14.03 -5.04
C GLU A 166 35.13 13.06 -6.19
N SER A 167 34.62 11.87 -5.86
CA SER A 167 34.18 10.89 -6.84
C SER A 167 33.06 11.45 -7.72
N ALA A 168 32.07 12.13 -7.14
CA ALA A 168 30.96 12.70 -7.90
C ALA A 168 31.41 13.81 -8.88
N LEU A 169 32.33 14.68 -8.47
CA LEU A 169 32.92 15.69 -9.35
C LEU A 169 33.75 15.07 -10.48
N LYS A 170 34.46 13.97 -10.21
CA LYS A 170 35.21 13.23 -11.23
C LYS A 170 34.26 12.63 -12.28
N ASP A 171 33.16 12.03 -11.84
CA ASP A 171 32.13 11.45 -12.72
C ASP A 171 31.38 12.50 -13.54
N ALA A 172 31.15 13.68 -12.97
CA ALA A 172 30.54 14.80 -13.68
C ALA A 172 31.46 15.32 -14.80
N LYS A 173 32.77 15.41 -14.52
CA LYS A 173 33.78 15.88 -15.51
C LYS A 173 34.00 14.90 -16.65
N SER A 174 33.80 13.59 -16.43
CA SER A 174 33.92 12.57 -17.47
C SER A 174 32.67 12.45 -18.36
N GLY A 175 31.61 13.23 -18.09
CA GLY A 175 30.36 13.19 -18.84
C GLY A 175 29.49 11.96 -18.55
N VAL A 176 29.87 11.16 -17.55
CA VAL A 176 29.19 9.90 -17.20
C VAL A 176 27.91 10.16 -16.38
N ARG A 177 27.85 11.29 -15.66
CA ARG A 177 26.74 11.61 -14.75
C ARG A 177 25.97 12.88 -15.15
N LYS A 178 24.67 12.88 -14.86
CA LYS A 178 23.78 14.05 -14.91
C LYS A 178 24.27 15.16 -13.96
N PRO A 179 23.82 16.43 -14.14
CA PRO A 179 24.13 17.52 -13.23
C PRO A 179 23.83 17.16 -11.77
N ILE A 180 24.76 17.48 -10.88
CA ILE A 180 24.68 17.19 -9.44
C ILE A 180 24.04 18.40 -8.74
N LYS A 181 23.04 18.16 -7.88
CA LYS A 181 22.48 19.18 -7.00
C LYS A 181 22.77 18.77 -5.56
N CYS A 182 23.81 19.35 -4.97
CA CYS A 182 24.33 18.91 -3.67
C CYS A 182 24.30 19.99 -2.59
N ALA A 183 24.35 19.53 -1.34
CA ALA A 183 24.66 20.33 -0.17
C ALA A 183 26.02 19.90 0.39
N VAL A 184 26.85 20.87 0.77
CA VAL A 184 28.16 20.66 1.39
C VAL A 184 28.12 21.30 2.77
N MET A 185 28.43 20.53 3.80
CA MET A 185 28.54 21.01 5.17
C MET A 185 30.02 21.16 5.52
N LEU A 186 30.37 22.32 6.07
CA LEU A 186 31.71 22.67 6.50
C LEU A 186 31.78 22.75 8.03
N ASP A 187 32.94 22.43 8.60
CA ASP A 187 33.24 22.75 10.00
C ASP A 187 33.68 24.23 10.16
N ALA A 188 34.03 24.62 11.39
CA ALA A 188 34.48 25.98 11.69
C ALA A 188 35.83 26.38 11.05
N ASN A 189 36.54 25.41 10.47
CA ASN A 189 37.82 25.60 9.78
C ASN A 189 37.68 25.42 8.26
N ASP A 190 36.45 25.50 7.74
CA ASP A 190 36.11 25.30 6.32
C ASP A 190 36.43 23.89 5.77
N ASN A 191 36.62 22.89 6.62
CA ASN A 191 36.79 21.50 6.15
C ASN A 191 35.45 20.88 5.81
N VAL A 192 35.38 20.14 4.70
CA VAL A 192 34.18 19.38 4.32
C VAL A 192 33.98 18.22 5.31
N VAL A 193 32.86 18.25 6.03
CA VAL A 193 32.50 17.19 6.99
C VAL A 193 31.43 16.25 6.46
N GLN A 194 30.48 16.75 5.68
CA GLN A 194 29.39 15.97 5.11
C GLN A 194 28.97 16.54 3.77
N THR A 195 28.63 15.65 2.84
CA THR A 195 28.16 16.00 1.51
C THR A 195 26.96 15.15 1.14
N TYR A 196 25.97 15.81 0.55
CA TYR A 196 24.70 15.19 0.19
C TYR A 196 24.33 15.51 -1.25
N ASP A 197 23.85 14.52 -1.99
CA ASP A 197 23.25 14.68 -3.32
C ASP A 197 21.73 14.66 -3.23
N LEU A 198 21.07 15.46 -4.06
CA LEU A 198 19.63 15.39 -4.29
C LEU A 198 19.35 14.41 -5.43
N VAL A 199 19.07 13.17 -5.07
CA VAL A 199 18.73 12.08 -5.99
C VAL A 199 17.23 12.13 -6.32
N PRO A 200 16.82 12.44 -7.57
CA PRO A 200 15.42 12.40 -7.97
C PRO A 200 14.96 10.95 -8.18
N GLY A 201 13.64 10.71 -8.10
CA GLY A 201 13.05 9.41 -8.48
C GLY A 201 13.20 8.31 -7.42
N VAL A 202 13.41 8.69 -6.16
CA VAL A 202 13.40 7.75 -5.04
C VAL A 202 12.00 7.15 -4.89
N LEU A 203 11.94 5.83 -4.67
CA LEU A 203 10.71 5.04 -4.52
C LEU A 203 9.82 4.93 -5.78
N GLU A 204 10.36 5.17 -6.98
CA GLU A 204 9.54 5.14 -8.20
C GLU A 204 8.84 3.79 -8.46
N ASP A 205 9.54 2.69 -8.18
CA ASP A 205 9.03 1.33 -8.30
C ASP A 205 7.80 1.09 -7.41
N VAL A 206 7.89 1.43 -6.12
CA VAL A 206 6.79 1.27 -5.18
C VAL A 206 5.66 2.28 -5.44
N ARG A 207 5.95 3.46 -5.96
CA ARG A 207 4.93 4.46 -6.36
C ARG A 207 4.08 3.99 -7.53
N ILE A 208 4.72 3.45 -8.56
CA ILE A 208 4.03 2.86 -9.71
C ILE A 208 3.17 1.69 -9.22
N ALA A 209 3.76 0.79 -8.44
CA ALA A 209 3.03 -0.34 -7.88
C ALA A 209 1.83 0.08 -7.02
N LEU A 210 1.98 1.10 -6.17
CA LEU A 210 0.88 1.63 -5.34
C LEU A 210 -0.26 2.17 -6.20
N SER A 211 0.05 2.95 -7.24
CA SER A 211 -0.96 3.56 -8.10
C SER A 211 -1.70 2.51 -8.92
N GLU A 212 -0.99 1.60 -9.57
CA GLU A 212 -1.58 0.54 -10.38
C GLU A 212 -2.39 -0.46 -9.53
N ALA A 213 -1.86 -0.85 -8.36
CA ALA A 213 -2.58 -1.73 -7.43
C ALA A 213 -3.84 -1.06 -6.89
N MET A 214 -3.82 0.26 -6.69
CA MET A 214 -4.97 1.02 -6.21
C MET A 214 -6.12 1.00 -7.21
N ASP A 215 -5.84 1.29 -8.48
CA ASP A 215 -6.85 1.30 -9.53
C ASP A 215 -7.42 -0.11 -9.72
N TYR A 216 -6.55 -1.12 -9.73
CA TYR A 216 -6.98 -2.52 -9.84
C TYR A 216 -7.88 -2.96 -8.68
N ILE A 217 -7.43 -2.78 -7.43
CA ILE A 217 -8.19 -3.27 -6.27
C ILE A 217 -9.51 -2.51 -6.09
N ASN A 218 -9.57 -1.23 -6.49
CA ASN A 218 -10.80 -0.48 -6.49
C ASN A 218 -11.83 -1.11 -7.42
N ASN A 219 -11.43 -1.44 -8.65
CA ASN A 219 -12.34 -2.06 -9.63
C ASN A 219 -12.77 -3.45 -9.17
N LEU A 220 -11.83 -4.23 -8.61
CA LEU A 220 -12.13 -5.53 -8.00
C LEU A 220 -13.15 -5.38 -6.85
N HIS A 221 -12.96 -4.41 -5.96
CA HIS A 221 -13.87 -4.16 -4.85
C HIS A 221 -15.26 -3.74 -5.30
N CYS A 222 -15.36 -2.86 -6.30
CA CYS A 222 -16.63 -2.51 -6.93
C CYS A 222 -17.36 -3.72 -7.51
N ALA A 223 -16.64 -4.65 -8.15
CA ALA A 223 -17.23 -5.89 -8.66
C ALA A 223 -17.77 -6.77 -7.51
N PHE A 224 -17.02 -6.93 -6.42
CA PHE A 224 -17.49 -7.67 -5.24
C PHE A 224 -18.73 -7.03 -4.62
N LEU A 225 -18.73 -5.71 -4.45
CA LEU A 225 -19.90 -5.00 -3.94
C LEU A 225 -21.12 -5.17 -4.85
N GLY A 226 -20.96 -4.98 -6.16
CA GLY A 226 -22.05 -5.09 -7.11
C GLY A 226 -22.64 -6.50 -7.20
N GLU A 227 -21.78 -7.49 -7.41
CA GLU A 227 -22.20 -8.85 -7.72
C GLU A 227 -22.55 -9.66 -6.46
N LEU A 228 -21.81 -9.49 -5.37
CA LEU A 228 -21.98 -10.32 -4.17
C LEU A 228 -22.90 -9.69 -3.13
N THR A 229 -22.90 -8.36 -3.03
CA THR A 229 -23.67 -7.62 -2.02
C THR A 229 -24.86 -6.85 -2.61
N LYS A 230 -24.90 -6.64 -3.94
CA LYS A 230 -25.87 -5.74 -4.59
C LYS A 230 -25.80 -4.32 -4.05
N TRP A 231 -24.59 -3.86 -3.71
CA TRP A 231 -24.33 -2.55 -3.12
C TRP A 231 -25.11 -2.29 -1.81
N SER A 232 -25.33 -3.36 -1.02
CA SER A 232 -25.95 -3.31 0.30
C SER A 232 -24.98 -2.92 1.39
#